data_AF-A0A7X8AA15-F1
#
_entry.id   AF-A0A7X8AA15-F1
#
_cell.length_a   1.000
_cell.length_b   1.000
_cell.length_c   1.000
_cell.angle_alpha   90.00
_cell.angle_beta   90.00
_cell.angle_gamma   90.00
#
_symmetry.space_group_name_H-M   'P 1'
#
loop_
_entity.id
_entity.type
_entity.pdbx_description
1 polymer ?
#
loop_
_entity_poly.entity_id
_entity_poly.type
_entity_poly.pdbx_seq_one_letter_code
_entity_poly.pdbx_strand_id
1 'polypeptide(L)'
;MKEFQCRKGCGACCIAPSFSFATPGFPNGKPAGVPCSHLTDDFRCSIYTHSERPDVCASFQALPEHCGSTREEALLLLARLEALTRGE
;
A
#
# COMPACT_ATOMS: atom_id res chain seq x y z
N MET A 1 1.01 8.39 -21.12
CA MET A 1 0.38 7.43 -20.21
C MET A 1 0.43 8.09 -18.84
N LYS A 2 -0.70 8.41 -18.21
CA LYS A 2 -0.69 9.17 -16.95
C LYS A 2 -0.38 8.19 -15.81
N GLU A 3 0.90 8.01 -15.50
CA GLU A 3 1.32 7.38 -14.25
C GLU A 3 0.82 8.23 -13.09
N PHE A 4 -0.22 7.75 -12.43
CA PHE A 4 -0.68 8.37 -11.19
C PHE A 4 0.38 8.08 -10.12
N GLN A 5 1.20 9.08 -9.82
CA GLN A 5 2.23 8.96 -8.79
C GLN A 5 1.56 8.96 -7.42
N CYS A 6 1.95 7.99 -6.57
CA CYS A 6 1.45 7.89 -5.20
C CYS A 6 1.66 9.24 -4.47
N ARG A 7 0.58 9.81 -3.93
CA ARG A 7 0.61 11.10 -3.22
C ARG A 7 1.05 10.94 -1.76
N LYS A 8 1.53 12.03 -1.15
CA LYS A 8 1.69 12.08 0.32
C LYS A 8 0.35 11.81 0.99
N GLY A 9 0.34 11.11 2.11
CA GLY A 9 -0.92 10.86 2.82
C GLY A 9 -1.73 9.65 2.31
N CYS A 10 -1.27 8.92 1.29
CA CYS A 10 -2.01 7.77 0.74
C CYS A 10 -1.76 6.49 1.55
N GLY A 11 -0.50 6.01 1.62
CA GLY A 11 -0.13 4.78 2.33
C GLY A 11 -0.80 3.48 1.84
N ALA A 12 -1.71 3.51 0.86
CA ALA A 12 -2.53 2.37 0.47
C ALA A 12 -1.69 1.16 0.04
N CYS A 13 -0.66 1.34 -0.79
CA CYS A 13 0.23 0.26 -1.20
C CYS A 13 1.09 -0.33 -0.06
N CYS A 14 1.22 0.38 1.06
CA CYS A 14 1.94 -0.09 2.25
C CYS A 14 1.03 -0.81 3.24
N ILE A 15 -0.29 -0.73 3.10
CA ILE A 15 -1.26 -1.28 4.06
C ILE A 15 -2.12 -2.36 3.39
N ALA A 16 -2.56 -2.15 2.15
CA ALA A 16 -3.46 -3.05 1.42
C ALA A 16 -2.87 -4.43 1.08
N PRO A 17 -1.67 -4.56 0.47
CA PRO A 17 -1.24 -5.85 -0.03
C PRO A 17 -0.93 -6.81 1.10
N SER A 18 -1.57 -7.98 1.09
CA SER A 18 -1.14 -9.15 1.85
C SER A 18 -0.20 -10.00 1.02
N PHE A 19 0.76 -10.61 1.68
CA PHE A 19 1.61 -11.62 1.05
C PHE A 19 2.09 -12.62 2.09
N SER A 20 2.15 -13.89 1.71
CA SER A 20 2.54 -14.98 2.60
C SER A 20 4.01 -15.39 2.47
N PHE A 21 4.80 -14.62 1.72
CA PHE A 21 6.25 -14.85 1.57
C PHE A 21 7.05 -13.97 2.52
N ALA A 22 8.19 -14.48 2.99
CA ALA A 22 9.07 -13.73 3.87
C ALA A 22 9.70 -12.54 3.13
N THR A 23 9.63 -11.36 3.73
CA THR A 23 10.33 -10.15 3.26
C THR A 23 11.08 -9.48 4.40
N PRO A 24 12.07 -8.61 4.11
CA PRO A 24 12.71 -7.80 5.13
C PRO A 24 11.66 -7.02 5.94
N GLY A 25 11.53 -7.33 7.23
CA GLY A 25 10.52 -6.75 8.13
C GLY A 25 9.23 -7.56 8.32
N PHE A 26 8.98 -8.60 7.49
CA PHE A 26 7.83 -9.51 7.61
C PHE A 26 8.27 -10.97 7.39
N PRO A 27 8.84 -11.64 8.41
CA PRO A 27 9.37 -13.00 8.28
C PRO A 27 8.27 -14.05 8.04
N ASN A 28 7.05 -13.81 8.50
CA ASN A 28 5.89 -14.70 8.31
C ASN A 28 4.93 -14.21 7.21
N GLY A 29 5.38 -13.28 6.36
CA GLY A 29 4.50 -12.54 5.48
C GLY A 29 3.79 -11.38 6.18
N LYS A 30 3.11 -10.57 5.37
CA LYS A 30 2.44 -9.35 5.78
C LYS A 30 0.92 -9.55 5.64
N PRO A 31 0.13 -9.36 6.71
CA PRO A 31 -1.32 -9.35 6.60
C PRO A 31 -1.81 -8.07 5.91
N ALA A 32 -2.94 -8.16 5.20
CA ALA A 32 -3.65 -6.97 4.71
C ALA A 32 -4.11 -6.13 5.91
N GLY A 33 -4.09 -4.80 5.76
CA GLY A 33 -4.47 -3.87 6.82
C GLY A 33 -3.34 -3.54 7.80
N VAL A 34 -2.22 -4.29 7.77
CA VAL A 34 -1.06 -3.99 8.62
C VAL A 34 -0.16 -2.99 7.90
N PRO A 35 0.29 -1.88 8.51
CA PRO A 35 1.26 -0.98 7.89
C PRO A 35 2.63 -1.64 7.74
N CYS A 36 3.32 -1.40 6.60
CA CYS A 36 4.68 -1.92 6.40
C CYS A 36 5.72 -1.11 7.16
N SER A 37 6.87 -1.71 7.48
CA SER A 37 7.98 -1.07 8.19
C SER A 37 8.59 0.14 7.46
N HIS A 38 8.36 0.26 6.14
CA HIS A 38 8.82 1.38 5.32
C HIS A 38 7.77 2.50 5.19
N LEU A 39 6.61 2.39 5.85
CA LEU A 39 5.62 3.46 5.90
C LEU A 39 6.12 4.55 6.85
N THR A 40 6.36 5.75 6.32
CA THR A 40 6.73 6.91 7.13
C THR A 40 5.51 7.53 7.82
N ASP A 41 5.77 8.40 8.79
CA ASP A 41 4.74 9.19 9.48
C ASP A 41 3.91 10.08 8.53
N ASP A 42 4.49 10.45 7.38
CA ASP A 42 3.81 11.21 6.30
C ASP A 42 2.96 10.31 5.38
N PHE A 43 2.78 9.03 5.74
CA PHE A 43 2.04 8.01 4.96
C PHE A 43 2.58 7.86 3.54
N ARG A 44 3.91 7.84 3.45
CA ARG A 44 4.67 7.60 2.22
C ARG A 44 5.53 6.36 2.38
N CYS A 45 5.70 5.64 1.28
CA CYS A 45 6.64 4.53 1.24
C CYS A 45 8.06 5.08 1.06
N SER A 46 8.94 4.85 2.03
CA SER A 46 10.35 5.26 1.95
C SER A 46 11.09 4.65 0.76
N ILE A 47 10.70 3.44 0.35
CA ILE A 47 11.33 2.70 -0.75
C ILE A 47 10.54 2.79 -2.07
N TYR A 48 9.60 3.73 -2.22
CA TYR A 48 8.72 3.79 -3.40
C TYR A 48 9.48 3.82 -4.73
N THR A 49 10.59 4.55 -4.77
CA THR A 49 11.50 4.73 -5.92
C THR A 49 12.74 3.83 -5.84
N HIS A 50 12.88 3.04 -4.78
CA HIS A 50 14.02 2.14 -4.60
C HIS A 50 13.76 0.79 -5.26
N SER A 51 14.83 0.20 -5.79
CA SER A 51 14.82 -1.16 -6.35
C SER A 51 14.55 -2.25 -5.30
N GLU A 52 14.69 -1.91 -4.01
CA GLU A 52 14.36 -2.80 -2.89
C GLU A 52 12.84 -2.97 -2.68
N ARG A 53 12.02 -2.19 -3.39
CA ARG A 53 10.56 -2.33 -3.38
C ARG A 53 10.17 -3.71 -3.92
N PRO A 54 9.50 -4.56 -3.12
CA PRO A 54 9.15 -5.89 -3.55
C PRO A 54 8.11 -5.85 -4.68
N ASP A 55 8.13 -6.89 -5.52
CA ASP A 55 7.31 -6.95 -6.74
C ASP A 55 5.81 -6.83 -6.47
N VAL A 56 5.33 -7.37 -5.33
CA VAL A 56 3.93 -7.20 -4.88
C VAL A 56 3.56 -5.73 -4.68
N CYS A 57 4.45 -4.93 -4.10
CA CYS A 57 4.23 -3.50 -3.93
C CYS A 57 4.38 -2.77 -5.27
N ALA A 58 5.24 -3.23 -6.17
CA ALA A 58 5.42 -2.67 -7.52
C ALA A 58 4.19 -2.92 -8.41
N SER A 59 3.61 -4.12 -8.30
CA SER A 59 2.37 -4.54 -8.97
C SER A 59 1.14 -3.79 -8.47
N PHE A 60 1.14 -3.32 -7.21
CA PHE A 60 0.10 -2.42 -6.72
C PHE A 60 0.27 -1.03 -7.34
N GLN A 61 -0.48 -0.78 -8.42
CA GLN A 61 -0.50 0.52 -9.07
C GLN A 61 -1.20 1.55 -8.18
N ALA A 62 -0.53 2.69 -8.02
CA ALA A 62 -1.17 3.85 -7.41
C ALA A 62 -2.22 4.36 -8.40
N LEU A 63 -3.48 4.25 -8.02
CA LEU A 63 -4.62 4.71 -8.81
C LEU A 63 -5.40 5.73 -7.98
N PRO A 64 -6.12 6.65 -8.62
CA PRO A 64 -7.01 7.58 -7.92
C PRO A 64 -8.07 6.85 -7.09
N GLU A 65 -8.50 5.65 -7.50
CA GLU A 65 -9.41 4.79 -6.72
C GLU A 65 -8.77 4.16 -5.46
N HIS A 66 -7.43 4.22 -5.32
CA HIS A 66 -6.72 3.73 -4.13
C HIS A 66 -6.28 4.87 -3.22
N CYS A 67 -5.77 5.96 -3.81
CA CYS A 67 -5.20 7.07 -3.05
C CYS A 67 -6.13 8.27 -2.88
N GLY A 68 -7.21 8.36 -3.66
CA GLY A 68 -8.13 9.48 -3.65
C GLY A 68 -7.46 10.84 -3.83
N SER A 69 -8.18 11.87 -3.39
CA SER A 69 -7.76 13.27 -3.37
C SER A 69 -7.35 13.75 -1.98
N THR A 70 -7.85 13.10 -0.91
CA THR A 70 -7.54 13.41 0.49
C THR A 70 -7.13 12.16 1.26
N ARG A 71 -6.52 12.34 2.44
CA ARG A 71 -6.12 11.21 3.30
C ARG A 71 -7.34 10.45 3.82
N GLU A 72 -8.39 11.17 4.18
CA GLU A 72 -9.66 10.58 4.59
C GLU A 72 -10.25 9.73 3.47
N GLU A 73 -10.20 10.22 2.23
CA GLU A 73 -10.64 9.46 1.06
C GLU A 73 -9.75 8.22 0.84
N ALA A 74 -8.42 8.34 0.96
CA ALA A 74 -7.51 7.20 0.89
C ALA A 74 -7.83 6.12 1.94
N LEU A 75 -8.16 6.52 3.18
CA LEU A 75 -8.56 5.59 4.23
C LEU A 75 -9.90 4.91 3.96
N LEU A 76 -10.89 5.65 3.44
CA LEU A 76 -12.18 5.10 3.05
C LEU A 76 -12.04 4.12 1.88
N LEU A 77 -11.24 4.47 0.87
CA LEU A 77 -10.94 3.62 -0.27
C LEU A 77 -10.17 2.37 0.17
N LEU A 78 -9.18 2.52 1.04
CA LEU A 78 -8.43 1.41 1.63
C LEU A 78 -9.33 0.46 2.41
N ALA A 79 -10.19 0.99 3.29
CA ALA A 79 -11.16 0.18 4.05
C ALA A 79 -12.14 -0.55 3.13
N ARG A 80 -12.57 0.10 2.02
CA ARG A 80 -13.41 -0.53 1.01
C ARG A 80 -12.68 -1.65 0.27
N LEU A 81 -11.43 -1.44 -0.11
CA LEU A 81 -10.59 -2.47 -0.75
C LEU A 81 -10.36 -3.64 0.18
N GLU A 82 -10.08 -3.39 1.46
CA GLU A 82 -9.98 -4.43 2.47
C GLU A 82 -11.29 -5.19 2.60
N ALA A 83 -12.44 -4.53 2.63
CA ALA A 83 -13.74 -5.21 2.67
C ALA A 83 -13.99 -6.07 1.41
N LEU A 84 -13.50 -5.66 0.25
CA LEU A 84 -13.64 -6.39 -1.02
C LEU A 84 -12.63 -7.54 -1.18
N THR A 85 -11.47 -7.46 -0.53
CA THR A 85 -10.38 -8.45 -0.62
C THR A 85 -10.29 -9.34 0.62
N ARG A 86 -11.00 -9.02 1.71
CA ARG A 86 -11.42 -9.96 2.75
C ARG A 86 -12.43 -10.92 2.13
N GLY A 87 -11.91 -11.85 1.34
CA GLY A 87 -12.61 -13.07 0.99
C GLY A 87 -12.87 -13.88 2.27
N GLU A 88 -14.04 -14.51 2.27
CA GLU A 88 -14.52 -15.56 3.18
C GLU A 88 -13.49 -16.68 3.43
#